data_AF-A0AAW2L8F9-F1
#
_entry.id   AF-A0AAW2L8F9-F1
#
_cell.length_a   1.000
_cell.length_b   1.000
_cell.length_c   1.000
_cell.angle_alpha   90.00
_cell.angle_beta   90.00
_cell.angle_gamma   90.00
#
_symmetry.space_group_name_H-M   'P 1'
#
loop_
_entity.id
_entity.type
_entity.pdbx_description
1 polymer ?
#
loop_
_entity_poly.entity_id
_entity_poly.type
_entity_poly.pdbx_seq_one_letter_code
_entity_poly.pdbx_strand_id
1 'polypeptide(L)'
;MTKAKGKIYSQILQNQRKIALLESDSSTLSQTLKLMQQEKLSLSAKLVDQSAYYEKVGQDISAQLTEHQVNEKAEGTKGQSVMKDFQAAQANFGKMGKLKSDLALQNTKLRQSVELVKTKMTEFKSELWEMDEKSLEEELQALLSDKSGEAEYVQSLQLQIMRVKEISHIVRCSCGEEYNVKLDK
;
A
#
# COMPACT_ATOMS: atom_id res chain seq x y z
N MET A 1 -34.26 -23.98 17.22
CA MET A 1 -32.82 -24.18 17.53
C MET A 1 -31.91 -24.18 16.29
N THR A 2 -32.19 -25.01 15.27
CA THR A 2 -31.33 -25.18 14.08
C THR A 2 -31.18 -23.93 13.19
N LYS A 3 -32.25 -23.15 13.01
CA LYS A 3 -32.24 -21.92 12.17
C LYS A 3 -31.34 -20.79 12.71
N ALA A 4 -31.23 -20.66 14.02
CA ALA A 4 -30.38 -19.65 14.66
C ALA A 4 -28.89 -20.00 14.52
N LYS A 5 -28.54 -21.28 14.69
CA LYS A 5 -27.18 -21.79 14.48
C LYS A 5 -26.70 -21.56 13.04
N GLY A 6 -27.54 -21.87 12.04
CA GLY A 6 -27.20 -21.63 10.64
C GLY A 6 -26.91 -20.16 10.31
N LYS A 7 -27.65 -19.24 10.95
CA LYS A 7 -27.42 -17.79 10.81
C LYS A 7 -26.07 -17.35 11.37
N ILE A 8 -25.68 -17.91 12.51
CA ILE A 8 -24.38 -17.66 13.16
C ILE A 8 -23.24 -18.14 12.25
N TYR A 9 -23.32 -19.36 11.71
CA TYR A 9 -22.29 -19.89 10.81
C TYR A 9 -22.11 -19.05 9.54
N SER A 10 -23.20 -18.59 8.91
CA SER A 10 -23.08 -17.69 7.76
C SER A 10 -22.37 -16.38 8.11
N GLN A 11 -22.64 -15.83 9.31
CA GLN A 11 -22.02 -14.59 9.75
C GLN A 11 -20.53 -14.77 10.03
N ILE A 12 -20.13 -15.88 10.66
CA ILE A 12 -18.72 -16.21 10.93
C ILE A 12 -17.96 -16.35 9.61
N LEU A 13 -18.50 -17.10 8.65
CA LEU A 13 -17.87 -17.29 7.34
C LEU A 13 -17.70 -15.96 6.59
N GLN A 14 -18.68 -15.07 6.68
CA GLN A 14 -18.60 -13.75 6.06
C GLN A 14 -17.53 -12.89 6.71
N ASN A 15 -17.42 -12.92 8.04
CA ASN A 15 -16.39 -12.18 8.78
C ASN A 15 -14.99 -12.69 8.44
N GLN A 16 -14.79 -14.01 8.39
CA GLN A 16 -13.52 -14.65 7.99
C GLN A 16 -13.06 -14.28 6.57
N ARG A 17 -13.99 -14.04 5.64
CA ARG A 17 -13.65 -13.54 4.30
C ARG A 17 -13.19 -12.09 4.36
N LYS A 18 -13.87 -11.27 5.15
CA LYS A 18 -13.54 -9.86 5.31
C LYS A 18 -12.17 -9.67 5.95
N ILE A 19 -11.84 -10.53 6.91
CA ILE A 19 -10.56 -10.56 7.63
C ILE A 19 -9.39 -10.91 6.71
N ALA A 20 -9.53 -11.99 5.94
CA ALA A 20 -8.51 -12.35 4.95
C ALA A 20 -8.29 -11.26 3.89
N LEU A 21 -9.35 -10.53 3.52
CA LEU A 21 -9.22 -9.38 2.62
C LEU A 21 -8.44 -8.24 3.28
N LEU A 22 -8.76 -7.90 4.53
CA LEU A 22 -8.09 -6.84 5.28
C LEU A 22 -6.62 -7.15 5.56
N GLU A 23 -6.25 -8.41 5.79
CA GLU A 23 -4.85 -8.83 5.94
C GLU A 23 -4.05 -8.66 4.65
N SER A 24 -4.64 -9.07 3.53
CA SER A 24 -4.04 -8.89 2.21
C SER A 24 -3.82 -7.39 1.93
N ASP A 25 -4.82 -6.56 2.23
CA ASP A 25 -4.73 -5.11 2.06
C ASP A 25 -3.68 -4.50 2.99
N SER A 26 -3.62 -4.93 4.25
CA SER A 26 -2.63 -4.47 5.24
C SER A 26 -1.21 -4.83 4.82
N SER A 27 -0.97 -6.06 4.37
CA SER A 27 0.32 -6.50 3.84
C SER A 27 0.75 -5.66 2.63
N THR A 28 -0.18 -5.44 1.70
CA THR A 28 0.05 -4.61 0.50
C THR A 28 0.39 -3.17 0.89
N LEU A 29 -0.33 -2.60 1.85
CA LEU A 29 -0.10 -1.25 2.34
C LEU A 29 1.26 -1.12 3.03
N SER A 30 1.63 -2.09 3.88
CA SER A 30 2.93 -2.14 4.55
C SER A 30 4.09 -2.24 3.56
N GLN A 31 3.94 -3.06 2.51
CA GLN A 31 4.93 -3.15 1.44
C GLN A 31 5.05 -1.84 0.65
N THR A 32 3.92 -1.21 0.33
CA THR A 32 3.89 0.09 -0.36
C THR A 32 4.54 1.19 0.49
N LEU A 33 4.32 1.19 1.80
CA LEU A 33 4.93 2.15 2.72
C LEU A 33 6.46 2.03 2.73
N LYS A 34 6.99 0.80 2.76
CA LYS A 34 8.44 0.56 2.70
C LYS A 34 9.05 1.10 1.41
N LEU A 35 8.38 0.87 0.27
CA LEU A 35 8.85 1.39 -1.02
C LEU A 35 8.84 2.93 -1.05
N MET A 36 7.78 3.57 -0.57
CA MET A 36 7.70 5.04 -0.48
C MET A 36 8.79 5.62 0.43
N GLN A 37 9.07 4.97 1.57
CA GLN A 37 10.14 5.40 2.47
C GLN A 37 11.51 5.28 1.80
N GLN A 38 11.75 4.20 1.04
CA GLN A 38 12.98 4.03 0.27
C GLN A 38 13.15 5.09 -0.83
N GLU A 39 12.11 5.36 -1.61
CA GLU A 39 12.13 6.41 -2.63
C GLU A 39 12.40 7.79 -2.04
N LYS A 40 11.77 8.10 -0.89
CA LYS A 40 12.01 9.34 -0.15
C LYS A 40 13.50 9.50 0.20
N LEU A 41 14.13 8.46 0.77
CA LEU A 41 15.54 8.50 1.14
C LEU A 41 16.44 8.73 -0.08
N SER A 42 16.16 8.03 -1.20
CA SER A 42 16.87 8.19 -2.46
C SER A 42 16.77 9.62 -3.02
N LEU A 43 15.57 10.20 -3.01
CA LEU A 43 15.34 11.57 -3.46
C LEU A 43 16.01 12.59 -2.55
N SER A 44 15.97 12.39 -1.23
CA SER A 44 16.66 13.25 -0.27
C SER A 44 18.17 13.28 -0.51
N ALA A 45 18.80 12.14 -0.78
CA ALA A 45 20.23 12.08 -1.11
C ALA A 45 20.54 12.88 -2.39
N LYS A 46 19.77 12.68 -3.46
CA LYS A 46 19.93 13.44 -4.72
C LYS A 46 19.77 14.95 -4.55
N LEU A 47 18.87 15.37 -3.67
CA LEU A 47 18.65 16.80 -3.38
C LEU A 47 19.86 17.42 -2.68
N VAL A 48 20.47 16.69 -1.73
CA VAL A 48 21.69 17.12 -1.04
C VAL A 48 22.83 17.27 -2.03
N ASP A 49 23.05 16.27 -2.90
CA ASP A 49 24.08 16.33 -3.95
C ASP A 49 23.88 17.53 -4.89
N GLN A 50 22.63 17.77 -5.29
CA GLN A 50 22.26 18.88 -6.15
C GLN A 50 22.49 20.24 -5.47
N SER A 51 22.17 20.35 -4.17
CA SER A 51 22.43 21.55 -3.37
C SER A 51 23.93 21.83 -3.28
N ALA A 52 24.73 20.81 -2.99
CA ALA A 52 26.18 20.94 -2.91
C ALA A 52 26.80 21.36 -4.26
N TYR A 53 26.29 20.82 -5.38
CA TYR A 53 26.70 21.23 -6.72
C TYR A 53 26.45 22.72 -6.97
N TYR A 54 25.23 23.20 -6.72
CA TYR A 54 24.90 24.61 -6.97
C TYR A 54 25.63 25.56 -6.02
N GLU A 55 25.88 25.15 -4.77
CA GLU A 55 26.69 25.91 -3.83
C GLU A 55 28.13 26.08 -4.35
N LYS A 56 28.74 25.00 -4.86
CA LYS A 56 30.05 25.06 -5.50
C LYS A 56 30.07 25.99 -6.70
N VAL A 57 29.08 25.87 -7.59
CA VAL A 57 28.97 26.76 -8.77
C VAL A 57 28.82 28.23 -8.33
N GLY A 58 28.04 28.51 -7.28
CA GLY A 58 27.89 29.85 -6.73
C GLY A 58 29.20 30.40 -6.16
N GLN A 59 29.98 29.57 -5.47
CA GLN A 59 31.31 29.93 -4.96
C GLN A 59 32.28 30.21 -6.12
N ASP A 60 32.30 29.36 -7.15
CA ASP A 60 33.16 29.54 -8.33
C ASP A 60 32.84 30.85 -9.07
N ILE A 61 31.56 31.17 -9.28
CA ILE A 61 31.13 32.45 -9.88
C ILE A 61 31.56 33.64 -9.02
N SER A 62 31.41 33.53 -7.70
CA SER A 62 31.78 34.61 -6.76
C SER A 62 33.30 34.83 -6.73
N ALA A 63 34.09 33.76 -6.84
CA ALA A 63 35.54 33.83 -6.95
C ALA A 63 35.98 34.47 -8.27
N GLN A 64 35.38 34.08 -9.40
CA GLN A 64 35.65 34.70 -10.71
C GLN A 64 35.29 36.19 -10.75
N LEU A 65 34.19 36.58 -10.10
CA LEU A 65 33.77 37.98 -10.04
C LEU A 65 34.73 38.85 -9.22
N THR A 66 35.22 38.33 -8.08
CA THR A 66 36.21 39.03 -7.26
C THR A 66 37.57 39.13 -7.96
N GLU A 67 38.00 38.07 -8.67
CA GLU A 67 39.20 38.10 -9.52
C GLU A 67 39.08 39.14 -10.66
N HIS A 68 37.90 39.25 -11.27
CA HIS A 68 37.65 40.27 -12.29
C HIS A 68 37.56 41.69 -11.72
N GLN A 69 37.07 41.92 -10.50
CA GLN A 69 37.06 43.23 -9.84
C GLN A 69 38.48 43.69 -9.45
N VAL A 70 39.38 42.77 -9.09
CA VAL A 70 40.81 43.10 -8.85
C VAL A 70 41.52 43.47 -10.17
N ASN A 71 41.09 42.91 -11.29
CA ASN A 71 41.70 43.12 -12.61
C ASN A 71 41.04 44.23 -13.47
N GLU A 72 40.05 44.97 -12.95
CA GLU A 72 39.38 46.05 -13.70
C GLU A 72 40.00 47.44 -13.47
N LYS A 73 41.33 47.46 -13.50
CA LYS A 73 42.13 48.58 -14.04
C LYS A 73 42.66 48.18 -15.44
N ALA A 74 41.78 47.89 -16.40
CA ALA A 74 41.99 48.06 -17.85
C ALA A 74 40.86 47.42 -18.68
N GLU A 75 40.22 48.26 -19.52
CA GLU A 75 39.77 48.04 -20.91
C GLU A 75 38.69 46.98 -21.28
N GLY A 76 37.52 47.49 -21.72
CA GLY A 76 37.03 47.33 -23.11
C GLY A 76 36.21 46.10 -23.52
N THR A 77 36.34 44.95 -22.85
CA THR A 77 35.82 43.67 -23.43
C THR A 77 34.81 42.90 -22.57
N LYS A 78 34.53 43.34 -21.34
CA LYS A 78 33.73 42.59 -20.34
C LYS A 78 32.20 42.63 -20.51
N GLY A 79 31.64 43.65 -21.18
CA GLY A 79 30.18 43.83 -21.25
C GLY A 79 29.42 42.71 -21.98
N GLN A 80 30.07 42.06 -22.95
CA GLN A 80 29.43 41.02 -23.76
C GLN A 80 29.36 39.65 -23.06
N SER A 81 30.28 39.38 -22.11
CA SER A 81 30.26 38.17 -21.27
C SER A 81 29.15 38.27 -20.22
N VAL A 82 29.10 39.40 -19.51
CA VAL A 82 28.10 39.65 -18.45
C VAL A 82 26.66 39.58 -19.00
N MET A 83 26.44 40.05 -20.24
CA MET A 83 25.14 39.95 -20.90
C MET A 83 24.71 38.48 -21.12
N LYS A 84 25.64 37.58 -21.48
CA LYS A 84 25.34 36.15 -21.67
C LYS A 84 25.03 35.47 -20.33
N ASP A 85 25.78 35.81 -19.29
CA ASP A 85 25.57 35.26 -17.95
C ASP A 85 24.22 35.70 -17.37
N PHE A 86 23.84 36.96 -17.60
CA PHE A 86 22.51 37.47 -17.22
C PHE A 86 21.38 36.73 -17.95
N GLN A 87 21.51 36.48 -19.25
CA GLN A 87 20.51 35.72 -20.02
C GLN A 87 20.42 34.27 -19.55
N ALA A 88 21.55 33.63 -19.22
CA ALA A 88 21.59 32.28 -18.65
C ALA A 88 20.92 32.24 -17.27
N ALA A 89 21.20 33.21 -16.40
CA ALA A 89 20.56 33.33 -15.09
C ALA A 89 19.04 33.55 -15.23
N GLN A 90 18.62 34.41 -16.16
CA GLN A 90 17.20 34.65 -16.45
C GLN A 90 16.49 33.37 -16.92
N ALA A 91 17.12 32.58 -17.79
CA ALA A 91 16.59 31.28 -18.21
C ALA A 91 16.48 30.29 -17.05
N ASN A 92 17.45 30.27 -16.14
CA ASN A 92 17.43 29.43 -14.95
C ASN A 92 16.32 29.84 -13.97
N PHE A 93 16.08 31.14 -13.78
CA PHE A 93 14.94 31.63 -13.01
C PHE A 93 13.60 31.22 -13.63
N GLY A 94 13.49 31.23 -14.96
CA GLY A 94 12.31 30.71 -15.66
C GLY A 94 12.06 29.23 -15.38
N LYS A 95 13.11 28.40 -15.43
CA LYS A 95 13.04 26.96 -15.08
C LYS A 95 12.65 26.75 -13.61
N MET A 96 13.25 27.52 -12.70
CA MET A 96 12.92 27.48 -11.26
C MET A 96 11.46 27.83 -11.00
N GLY A 97 10.94 28.84 -11.70
CA GLY A 97 9.52 29.21 -11.65
C GLY A 97 8.60 28.06 -12.07
N LYS A 98 8.94 27.36 -13.16
CA LYS A 98 8.18 26.19 -13.61
C LYS A 98 8.20 25.05 -12.59
N LEU A 99 9.37 24.71 -12.06
CA LEU A 99 9.51 23.67 -11.01
C LEU A 99 8.71 24.02 -9.75
N LYS A 100 8.70 25.30 -9.35
CA LYS A 100 7.90 25.79 -8.22
C LYS A 100 6.40 25.58 -8.46
N SER A 101 5.91 25.90 -9.66
CA SER A 101 4.50 25.66 -10.02
C SER A 101 4.15 24.18 -10.02
N ASP A 102 5.01 23.32 -10.57
CA ASP A 102 4.79 21.86 -10.60
C ASP A 102 4.78 21.28 -9.18
N LEU A 103 5.70 21.71 -8.31
CA LEU A 103 5.74 21.30 -6.91
C LEU A 103 4.49 21.76 -6.14
N ALA A 104 4.01 22.98 -6.39
CA ALA A 104 2.77 23.48 -5.79
C ALA A 104 1.56 22.62 -6.20
N LEU A 105 1.50 22.20 -7.46
CA LEU A 105 0.46 21.30 -7.96
C LEU A 105 0.54 19.90 -7.35
N GLN A 106 1.74 19.35 -7.15
CA GLN A 106 1.90 18.06 -6.47
C GLN A 106 1.47 18.14 -5.01
N ASN A 107 1.82 19.22 -4.31
CA ASN A 107 1.40 19.45 -2.93
C ASN A 107 -0.12 19.53 -2.78
N THR A 108 -0.83 20.18 -3.70
CA THR A 108 -2.29 20.23 -3.65
C THR A 108 -2.92 18.85 -3.86
N LYS A 109 -2.40 18.05 -4.81
CA LYS A 109 -2.86 16.66 -5.02
C LYS A 109 -2.60 15.77 -3.81
N LEU A 110 -1.43 15.89 -3.17
CA LEU A 110 -1.11 15.13 -1.97
C LEU A 110 -2.07 15.49 -0.83
N ARG A 111 -2.35 16.78 -0.64
CA ARG A 111 -3.31 17.25 0.36
C ARG A 111 -4.72 16.68 0.11
N GLN A 112 -5.16 16.65 -1.14
CA GLN A 112 -6.45 16.05 -1.52
C GLN A 112 -6.49 14.55 -1.20
N SER A 113 -5.40 13.83 -1.49
CA SER A 113 -5.31 12.38 -1.22
C SER A 113 -5.34 12.08 0.28
N VAL A 114 -4.66 12.90 1.10
CA VAL A 114 -4.68 12.78 2.55
C VAL A 114 -6.08 13.03 3.13
N GLU A 115 -6.76 14.09 2.69
CA GLU A 115 -8.13 14.36 3.13
C GLU A 115 -9.10 13.23 2.73
N LEU A 116 -8.95 12.68 1.52
CA LEU A 116 -9.75 11.54 1.08
C LEU A 116 -9.56 10.31 2.00
N VAL A 117 -8.30 9.98 2.35
CA VAL A 117 -8.01 8.88 3.28
C VAL A 117 -8.61 9.16 4.66
N LYS A 118 -8.51 10.40 5.13
CA LYS A 118 -9.09 10.82 6.42
C LYS A 118 -10.62 10.68 6.42
N THR A 119 -11.31 11.05 5.35
CA THR A 119 -12.76 10.84 5.23
C THR A 119 -13.11 9.36 5.22
N LYS A 120 -12.39 8.53 4.45
CA LYS A 120 -12.60 7.07 4.47
C LYS A 120 -12.35 6.47 5.85
N MET A 121 -11.38 7.00 6.59
CA MET A 121 -11.13 6.64 7.97
C MET A 121 -12.30 7.00 8.90
N THR A 122 -13.19 7.92 8.52
CA THR A 122 -14.41 8.17 9.31
C THR A 122 -15.59 7.28 8.89
N GLU A 123 -15.47 6.51 7.80
CA GLU A 123 -16.55 5.63 7.32
C GLU A 123 -16.65 4.31 8.10
N PHE A 124 -15.55 3.85 8.72
CA PHE A 124 -15.63 2.66 9.56
C PHE A 124 -16.07 3.02 10.98
N LYS A 125 -16.61 2.02 11.67
CA LYS A 125 -17.08 2.11 13.06
C LYS A 125 -16.02 2.72 13.98
N SER A 126 -16.42 3.66 14.84
CA SER A 126 -15.53 4.37 15.77
C SER A 126 -14.73 3.41 16.65
N GLU A 127 -15.37 2.32 17.06
CA GLU A 127 -14.77 1.27 17.90
C GLU A 127 -13.53 0.64 17.23
N LEU A 128 -13.45 0.59 15.89
CA LEU A 128 -12.29 0.03 15.18
C LEU A 128 -11.06 0.95 15.19
N TRP A 129 -11.26 2.27 15.25
CA TRP A 129 -10.14 3.24 15.27
C TRP A 129 -9.76 3.67 16.68
N GLU A 130 -10.66 3.45 17.63
CA GLU A 130 -10.41 3.65 19.06
C GLU A 130 -9.57 2.50 19.65
N MET A 131 -9.66 1.30 19.07
CA MET A 131 -8.78 0.18 19.41
C MET A 131 -7.35 0.44 18.96
N ASP A 132 -6.38 0.02 19.78
CA ASP A 132 -4.98 0.10 19.41
C ASP A 132 -4.63 -0.96 18.35
N GLU A 133 -3.61 -0.64 17.55
CA GLU A 133 -3.14 -1.46 16.43
C GLU A 133 -2.83 -2.90 16.87
N LYS A 134 -2.26 -3.09 18.06
CA LYS A 134 -1.87 -4.39 18.57
C LYS A 134 -3.09 -5.23 18.94
N SER A 135 -4.06 -4.66 19.64
CA SER A 135 -5.34 -5.34 19.92
C SER A 135 -6.05 -5.75 18.63
N LEU A 136 -6.01 -4.90 17.60
CA LEU A 136 -6.60 -5.20 16.29
C LEU A 136 -5.90 -6.37 15.58
N GLU A 137 -4.57 -6.44 15.68
CA GLU A 137 -3.75 -7.51 15.11
C GLU A 137 -4.00 -8.85 15.83
N GLU A 138 -4.16 -8.83 17.15
CA GLU A 138 -4.48 -10.02 17.95
C GLU A 138 -5.86 -10.61 17.60
N GLU A 139 -6.89 -9.77 17.48
CA GLU A 139 -8.24 -10.19 17.06
C GLU A 139 -8.25 -10.78 15.64
N LEU A 140 -7.51 -10.15 14.73
CA LEU A 140 -7.33 -10.63 13.36
C LEU A 140 -6.72 -12.05 13.34
N GLN A 141 -5.65 -12.25 14.12
CA GLN A 141 -4.97 -13.53 14.25
C GLN A 141 -5.86 -14.62 14.89
N ALA A 142 -6.68 -14.27 15.88
CA ALA A 142 -7.64 -15.19 16.49
C ALA A 142 -8.68 -15.66 15.44
N LEU A 143 -9.23 -14.72 14.66
CA LEU A 143 -10.21 -15.03 13.64
C LEU A 143 -9.65 -15.86 12.48
N LEU A 144 -8.37 -15.66 12.14
CA LEU A 144 -7.67 -16.54 11.19
C LEU A 144 -7.53 -17.96 11.70
N SER A 145 -7.19 -18.11 12.98
CA SER A 145 -7.04 -19.42 13.61
C SER A 145 -8.36 -20.19 13.60
N ASP A 146 -9.45 -19.50 13.95
CA ASP A 146 -10.81 -20.06 13.89
C ASP A 146 -11.19 -20.51 12.47
N LYS A 147 -10.82 -19.73 11.45
CA LYS A 147 -11.04 -20.07 10.04
C LYS A 147 -10.35 -21.36 9.62
N SER A 148 -9.12 -21.58 10.07
CA SER A 148 -8.40 -22.83 9.81
C SER A 148 -9.14 -24.02 10.43
N GLY A 149 -9.54 -23.89 11.69
CA GLY A 149 -10.27 -24.93 12.41
C GLY A 149 -11.61 -25.28 11.75
N GLU A 150 -12.36 -24.27 11.31
CA GLU A 150 -13.62 -24.50 10.58
C GLU A 150 -13.40 -25.20 9.23
N ALA A 151 -12.35 -24.85 8.49
CA ALA A 151 -12.02 -25.49 7.22
C ALA A 151 -11.66 -26.98 7.42
N GLU A 152 -10.84 -27.29 8.41
CA GLU A 152 -10.48 -28.67 8.78
C GLU A 152 -11.70 -29.49 9.19
N TYR A 153 -12.60 -28.90 9.97
CA TYR A 153 -13.84 -29.56 10.37
C TYR A 153 -14.76 -29.85 9.17
N VAL A 154 -14.93 -28.88 8.26
CA VAL A 154 -15.71 -29.08 7.03
C VAL A 154 -15.10 -30.19 6.17
N GLN A 155 -13.78 -30.23 6.04
CA GLN A 155 -13.09 -31.26 5.27
C GLN A 155 -13.27 -32.66 5.90
N SER A 156 -13.22 -32.75 7.23
CA SER A 156 -13.53 -33.98 7.97
C SER A 156 -14.96 -34.47 7.71
N LEU A 157 -15.94 -33.57 7.73
CA LEU A 157 -17.35 -33.90 7.42
C LEU A 157 -17.51 -34.38 5.98
N GLN A 158 -16.87 -33.74 5.01
CA GLN A 158 -16.88 -34.19 3.61
C GLN A 158 -16.32 -35.60 3.47
N LEU A 159 -15.23 -35.92 4.17
CA LEU A 159 -14.63 -37.25 4.18
C LEU A 159 -15.58 -38.29 4.80
N GLN A 160 -16.28 -37.92 5.88
CA GLN A 160 -17.30 -38.78 6.50
C GLN A 160 -18.47 -39.05 5.55
N ILE A 161 -18.98 -38.02 4.87
CA ILE A 161 -20.05 -38.17 3.88
C ILE A 161 -19.61 -39.09 2.73
N MET A 162 -18.38 -38.94 2.24
CA MET A 162 -17.83 -39.78 1.18
C MET A 162 -17.82 -41.25 1.59
N ARG A 163 -17.32 -41.56 2.79
CA ARG A 163 -17.32 -42.92 3.33
C ARG A 163 -18.73 -43.50 3.41
N VAL A 164 -19.70 -42.72 3.85
CA VAL A 164 -21.10 -43.19 3.95
C VAL A 164 -21.71 -43.42 2.56
N LYS A 165 -21.40 -42.57 1.57
CA LYS A 165 -21.85 -42.74 0.18
C LYS A 165 -21.29 -43.99 -0.51
N GLU A 166 -20.13 -44.48 -0.08
CA GLU A 166 -19.51 -45.70 -0.62
C GLU A 166 -20.11 -46.99 -0.03
N ILE A 167 -20.90 -46.91 1.04
CA ILE A 167 -21.54 -48.09 1.64
C ILE A 167 -22.67 -48.57 0.72
N SER A 168 -22.48 -49.77 0.16
CA SER A 168 -23.50 -50.54 -0.57
C SER A 168 -23.74 -51.85 0.18
N HIS A 169 -25.01 -52.18 0.43
CA HIS A 169 -25.37 -53.40 1.14
C HIS A 169 -26.32 -54.26 0.30
N ILE A 170 -26.05 -55.56 0.24
CA ILE A 170 -26.94 -56.52 -0.42
C ILE A 170 -27.86 -57.11 0.66
N VAL A 171 -29.16 -56.95 0.45
CA VAL A 171 -30.20 -57.47 1.34
C VAL A 171 -30.91 -58.63 0.65
N ARG A 172 -30.95 -59.80 1.27
CA ARG A 172 -31.76 -60.93 0.81
C ARG A 172 -33.18 -60.83 1.37
N CYS A 173 -34.16 -60.86 0.48
CA CYS A 173 -35.56 -61.07 0.81
C CYS A 173 -35.79 -62.52 1.22
N SER A 174 -36.76 -62.75 2.10
CA SER A 174 -37.26 -64.09 2.45
C SER A 174 -37.81 -64.87 1.25
N CYS A 175 -38.11 -64.16 0.15
CA CYS A 175 -38.46 -64.70 -1.15
C CYS A 175 -37.27 -65.22 -1.99
N GLY A 176 -36.03 -65.01 -1.53
CA GLY A 176 -34.81 -65.45 -2.21
C GLY A 176 -34.17 -64.40 -3.13
N GLU A 177 -34.85 -63.28 -3.41
CA GLU A 177 -34.29 -62.19 -4.21
C GLU A 177 -33.28 -61.34 -3.43
N GLU A 178 -32.24 -60.85 -4.12
CA GLU A 178 -31.21 -59.97 -3.59
C GLU A 178 -31.42 -58.53 -4.08
N TYR A 179 -31.43 -57.58 -3.15
CA TYR A 179 -31.56 -56.15 -3.44
C TYR A 179 -30.29 -55.42 -3.03
N ASN A 180 -29.70 -54.67 -3.95
CA ASN A 180 -28.57 -53.79 -3.64
C ASN A 180 -29.10 -52.43 -3.18
N VAL A 181 -28.98 -52.16 -1.89
CA VAL A 181 -29.34 -50.87 -1.29
C VAL A 181 -28.13 -49.95 -1.38
N LYS A 182 -28.33 -48.80 -2.03
CA LYS A 182 -27.37 -47.71 -2.16
C LYS A 182 -28.04 -46.43 -1.69
N LEU A 183 -27.27 -45.51 -1.14
CA LEU A 183 -27.76 -44.15 -0.90
C LEU A 183 -27.86 -43.41 -2.23
N ASP A 184 -29.00 -42.75 -2.48
CA ASP A 184 -29.19 -41.91 -3.67
C ASP A 184 -28.11 -40.80 -3.73
N LYS A 185 -27.64 -40.51 -4.95
CA LYS A 185 -26.47 -39.65 -5.20
C LYS A 185 -26.67 -38.18 -4.85
#